data_AF-A0A1Z8Y3E1-F1
#
_entry.id   AF-A0A1Z8Y3E1-F1
#
_cell.length_a   1.000
_cell.length_b   1.000
_cell.length_c   1.000
_cell.angle_alpha   90.00
_cell.angle_beta   90.00
_cell.angle_gamma   90.00
#
_symmetry.space_group_name_H-M   'P 1'
#
loop_
_entity.id
_entity.type
_entity.pdbx_description
1 polymer ?
#
loop_
_entity_poly.entity_id
_entity_poly.type
_entity_poly.pdbx_seq_one_letter_code
_entity_poly.pdbx_strand_id
1 'polypeptide(L)'
;MPETAQITSALKYTEALSQNALITDGRFSGFSSGPCIGHVGPESLAGGPIGKLRDGDSIRIEIKKDHCTGFVDYLGDTKSFNERSVNPKLKEDPNLPESVKLWAALQNTGGGTWGGCVPNIKEVIRKLSS
;
A
#
# COMPACT_ATOMS: atom_id res chain seq x y z
N MET A 1 0.81 6.66 -3.82
CA MET A 1 1.67 6.68 -2.60
C MET A 1 1.77 8.05 -1.89
N PRO A 2 0.71 8.50 -1.18
CA PRO A 2 0.85 9.58 -0.20
C PRO A 2 1.71 9.13 1.00
N GLU A 3 2.24 10.10 1.75
CA GLU A 3 2.94 9.86 3.01
C GLU A 3 1.97 9.98 4.19
N THR A 4 1.94 8.96 5.04
CA THR A 4 1.04 8.85 6.20
C THR A 4 1.80 9.20 7.47
N ALA A 5 1.81 10.48 7.81
CA ALA A 5 2.38 11.00 9.06
C ALA A 5 1.33 11.20 10.17
N GLN A 6 0.08 11.46 9.78
CA GLN A 6 -0.98 11.89 10.69
C GLN A 6 -1.38 10.78 11.66
N ILE A 7 -1.53 9.54 11.17
CA ILE A 7 -1.91 8.38 12.00
C ILE A 7 -0.78 8.04 12.99
N THR A 8 0.46 7.94 12.52
CA THR A 8 1.60 7.66 13.39
C THR A 8 1.83 8.76 14.42
N SER A 9 1.65 10.04 14.03
CA SER A 9 1.74 11.17 14.97
C SER A 9 0.64 11.17 16.03
N ALA A 10 -0.60 10.87 15.64
CA ALA A 10 -1.74 10.79 16.55
C ALA A 10 -1.57 9.67 17.59
N LEU A 11 -0.97 8.55 17.18
CA LEU A 11 -0.76 7.39 18.06
C LEU A 11 0.55 7.47 18.85
N LYS A 12 1.48 8.36 18.49
CA LYS A 12 2.86 8.43 19.03
C LYS A 12 2.95 8.45 20.55
N TYR A 13 2.03 9.14 21.20
CA TYR A 13 2.02 9.30 22.67
C TYR A 13 0.99 8.37 23.35
N THR A 14 0.56 7.32 22.66
CA THR A 14 -0.39 6.33 23.14
C THR A 14 0.25 4.94 23.18
N GLU A 15 -0.20 4.09 24.08
CA GLU A 15 0.22 2.67 24.10
C GLU A 15 -0.25 1.90 22.86
N ALA A 16 -1.27 2.41 22.15
CA ALA A 16 -1.80 1.76 20.96
C ALA A 16 -0.74 1.60 19.85
N LEU A 17 0.23 2.52 19.74
CA LEU A 17 1.26 2.42 18.70
C LEU A 17 2.25 1.28 18.95
N SER A 18 2.56 0.96 20.22
CA SER A 18 3.45 -0.15 20.56
C SER A 18 2.74 -1.50 20.60
N GLN A 19 1.41 -1.50 20.79
CA GLN A 19 0.59 -2.72 20.85
C GLN A 19 0.02 -3.16 19.49
N ASN A 20 0.05 -2.30 18.46
CA ASN A 20 -0.55 -2.58 17.16
C ASN A 20 0.46 -2.43 16.02
N ALA A 21 0.28 -3.24 14.98
CA ALA A 21 1.00 -3.06 13.72
C ALA A 21 0.20 -2.19 12.75
N LEU A 22 0.91 -1.36 12.00
CA LEU A 22 0.34 -0.51 10.96
C LEU A 22 0.82 -0.99 9.60
N ILE A 23 -0.11 -1.25 8.69
CA ILE A 23 0.20 -1.71 7.32
C ILE A 23 -0.49 -0.76 6.32
N THR A 24 0.23 -0.36 5.28
CA THR A 24 -0.32 0.45 4.19
C THR A 24 0.37 0.14 2.85
N ASP A 25 -0.38 0.30 1.77
CA ASP A 25 0.15 0.39 0.40
C ASP A 25 0.73 1.78 0.08
N GLY A 26 0.56 2.74 0.99
CA GLY A 26 1.23 4.05 0.99
C GLY A 26 2.61 4.01 1.65
N ARG A 27 3.00 5.14 2.26
CA ARG A 27 4.30 5.33 2.92
C ARG A 27 4.09 5.83 4.35
N PHE A 28 5.02 5.54 5.26
CA PHE A 28 5.06 6.19 6.57
C PHE A 28 6.16 7.25 6.61
N SER A 29 5.92 8.35 7.34
CA SER A 29 6.98 9.28 7.70
C SER A 29 7.76 8.75 8.90
N GLY A 30 9.05 9.08 9.00
CA GLY A 30 10.03 8.50 9.93
C GLY A 30 9.80 8.67 11.45
N PHE A 31 8.56 8.91 11.90
CA PHE A 31 8.15 8.99 13.30
C PHE A 31 7.50 7.68 13.81
N SER A 32 7.79 6.55 13.17
CA SER A 32 7.16 5.26 13.47
C SER A 32 7.84 4.61 14.69
N SER A 33 7.17 4.58 15.85
CA SER A 33 7.61 3.81 17.02
C SER A 33 6.79 2.52 17.16
N GLY A 34 7.04 1.54 16.29
CA GLY A 34 6.29 0.28 16.25
C GLY A 34 6.43 -0.44 14.89
N PRO A 35 5.79 -1.60 14.69
CA PRO A 35 5.84 -2.34 13.41
C PRO A 35 4.98 -1.63 12.34
N CYS A 36 5.60 -0.69 11.62
CA CYS A 36 4.99 0.07 10.53
C CYS A 36 5.52 -0.43 9.18
N ILE A 37 4.66 -1.05 8.38
CA ILE A 37 5.00 -1.65 7.08
C ILE A 37 4.29 -0.86 5.99
N GLY A 38 5.06 -0.03 5.28
CA GLY A 38 4.59 0.68 4.08
C GLY A 38 4.94 -0.09 2.80
N HIS A 39 4.55 0.45 1.66
CA HIS A 39 4.84 -0.10 0.34
C HIS A 39 4.34 -1.54 0.15
N VAL A 40 3.25 -1.93 0.80
CA VAL A 40 2.67 -3.26 0.60
C VAL A 40 1.90 -3.32 -0.70
N GLY A 41 2.11 -4.37 -1.50
CA GLY A 41 1.17 -4.59 -2.58
C GLY A 41 1.36 -5.82 -3.45
N PRO A 42 0.67 -5.88 -4.61
CA PRO A 42 0.02 -4.76 -5.34
C PRO A 42 -0.95 -3.87 -4.53
N GLU A 43 -1.03 -2.58 -4.87
CA GLU A 43 -1.84 -1.59 -4.12
C GLU A 43 -3.32 -2.00 -4.05
N SER A 44 -4.02 -1.53 -3.02
CA SER A 44 -5.43 -1.84 -2.79
C SER A 44 -6.31 -1.50 -3.99
N LEU A 45 -6.17 -0.29 -4.55
CA LEU A 45 -6.92 0.19 -5.72
C LEU A 45 -6.53 -0.52 -7.02
N ALA A 46 -5.34 -1.16 -7.06
CA ALA A 46 -4.93 -2.02 -8.17
C ALA A 46 -5.45 -3.46 -8.04
N GLY A 47 -6.31 -3.74 -7.05
CA GLY A 47 -6.89 -5.06 -6.82
C GLY A 47 -5.99 -6.02 -6.05
N GLY A 48 -4.91 -5.53 -5.44
CA GLY A 48 -3.99 -6.37 -4.70
C GLY A 48 -4.54 -6.93 -3.39
N PRO A 49 -3.84 -7.90 -2.77
CA PRO A 49 -4.29 -8.61 -1.57
C PRO A 49 -4.73 -7.69 -0.42
N ILE A 50 -3.99 -6.61 -0.16
CA ILE A 50 -4.29 -5.66 0.91
C ILE A 50 -5.68 -5.01 0.74
N GLY A 51 -6.14 -4.83 -0.50
CA GLY A 51 -7.48 -4.30 -0.81
C GLY A 51 -8.61 -5.31 -0.54
N LYS A 52 -8.32 -6.60 -0.36
CA LYS A 52 -9.30 -7.66 -0.10
C LYS A 52 -9.53 -7.94 1.39
N LEU A 53 -8.71 -7.33 2.26
CA LEU A 53 -8.85 -7.48 3.71
C LEU A 53 -10.18 -6.92 4.23
N ARG A 54 -10.67 -7.52 5.31
CA ARG A 54 -11.89 -7.16 6.03
C ARG A 54 -11.60 -7.09 7.52
N ASP A 55 -12.43 -6.32 8.24
CA ASP A 55 -12.36 -6.24 9.69
C ASP A 55 -12.53 -7.65 10.28
N GLY A 56 -11.61 -8.06 11.16
CA GLY A 56 -11.57 -9.39 11.76
C GLY A 56 -10.70 -10.42 11.03
N ASP A 57 -10.14 -10.10 9.87
CA ASP A 57 -9.14 -10.95 9.21
C ASP A 57 -7.86 -11.05 10.06
N SER A 58 -7.33 -12.26 10.23
CA SER A 58 -6.09 -12.52 10.97
C SER A 58 -4.86 -12.43 10.07
N ILE A 59 -3.93 -11.55 10.45
CA ILE A 59 -2.65 -11.33 9.74
C ILE A 59 -1.48 -11.70 10.64
N ARG A 60 -0.53 -12.46 10.10
CA ARG A 60 0.77 -12.70 10.73
C ARG A 60 1.79 -11.75 10.14
N ILE A 61 2.56 -11.12 11.01
CA ILE A 61 3.74 -10.33 10.65
C ILE A 61 4.93 -11.00 11.31
N GLU A 62 5.90 -11.43 10.51
CA GLU A 62 7.15 -12.01 11.00
C GLU A 62 8.33 -11.21 10.44
N ILE A 63 9.23 -10.76 11.32
CA ILE A 63 10.44 -10.03 10.95
C ILE A 63 11.67 -10.79 11.47
N LYS A 64 12.53 -11.22 10.55
CA LYS A 64 13.75 -11.97 10.83
C LYS A 64 14.94 -11.03 10.94
N LYS A 65 15.56 -11.00 12.13
CA LYS A 65 16.64 -10.06 12.50
C LYS A 65 17.97 -10.35 11.83
N ASP A 66 18.18 -11.58 11.37
CA ASP A 66 19.44 -12.10 10.85
C ASP A 66 19.66 -11.75 9.36
N HIS A 67 18.59 -11.64 8.57
CA HIS A 67 18.66 -11.44 7.12
C HIS A 67 17.89 -10.22 6.60
N CYS A 68 17.34 -9.37 7.47
CA CYS A 68 16.43 -8.27 7.08
C CYS A 68 15.28 -8.77 6.19
N THR A 69 14.80 -9.99 6.43
CA THR A 69 13.67 -10.58 5.71
C THR A 69 12.44 -10.57 6.61
N GLY A 70 11.26 -10.60 6.00
CA GLY A 70 10.01 -10.67 6.74
C GLY A 70 8.84 -11.04 5.84
N PHE A 71 7.74 -11.40 6.48
CA PHE A 71 6.51 -11.85 5.83
C PHE A 71 5.29 -11.18 6.46
N VAL A 72 4.29 -10.95 5.62
CA VAL A 72 2.96 -10.47 6.02
C VAL A 72 1.95 -11.42 5.40
N ASP A 73 1.45 -12.36 6.21
CA ASP A 73 0.64 -13.48 5.73
C ASP A 73 -0.81 -13.38 6.21
N TYR A 74 -1.74 -13.68 5.31
CA TYR A 74 -3.12 -13.96 5.69
C TYR A 74 -3.23 -15.37 6.28
N LEU A 75 -3.79 -15.49 7.49
CA LEU A 75 -3.91 -16.77 8.18
C LEU A 75 -5.21 -17.54 7.93
N GLY A 76 -6.16 -16.96 7.18
CA GLY A 76 -7.42 -17.62 6.84
C GLY A 76 -7.31 -18.53 5.62
N ASP A 77 -8.47 -18.94 5.08
CA ASP A 77 -8.52 -19.71 3.83
C ASP A 77 -8.07 -18.86 2.64
N THR A 78 -6.91 -19.21 2.08
CA THR A 78 -6.30 -18.48 0.97
C THR A 78 -7.12 -18.62 -0.32
N LYS A 79 -7.84 -19.72 -0.51
CA LYS A 79 -8.67 -19.91 -1.71
C LYS A 79 -9.83 -18.92 -1.71
N SER A 80 -10.63 -18.91 -0.64
CA SER A 80 -11.70 -17.93 -0.46
C SER A 80 -11.17 -16.49 -0.50
N PHE A 81 -10.02 -16.22 0.12
CA PHE A 81 -9.41 -14.90 0.11
C PHE A 81 -9.01 -14.43 -1.30
N ASN A 82 -8.45 -15.31 -2.12
CA ASN A 82 -8.05 -14.97 -3.49
C ASN A 82 -9.26 -14.69 -4.38
N GLU A 83 -10.35 -15.44 -4.20
CA GLU A 83 -11.62 -15.26 -4.92
C GLU A 83 -12.42 -14.05 -4.41
N ARG A 84 -12.08 -13.52 -3.23
CA ARG A 84 -12.75 -12.37 -2.63
C ARG A 84 -12.57 -11.10 -3.48
N SER A 85 -13.66 -10.34 -3.60
CA SER A 85 -13.62 -9.00 -4.20
C SER A 85 -12.86 -8.00 -3.32
N VAL A 86 -12.39 -6.91 -3.93
CA VAL A 86 -11.88 -5.76 -3.19
C VAL A 86 -12.92 -5.22 -2.21
N ASN A 87 -12.45 -4.59 -1.13
CA ASN A 87 -13.32 -4.03 -0.10
C ASN A 87 -14.31 -3.04 -0.71
N PRO A 88 -15.62 -3.21 -0.52
CA PRO A 88 -16.60 -2.23 -1.02
C PRO A 88 -16.41 -0.84 -0.42
N LYS A 89 -15.75 -0.73 0.75
CA LYS A 89 -15.39 0.55 1.36
C LYS A 89 -14.22 1.24 0.64
N LEU A 90 -13.45 0.52 -0.17
CA LEU A 90 -12.33 1.06 -0.92
C LEU A 90 -12.87 1.89 -2.09
N LYS A 91 -12.49 3.16 -2.13
CA LYS A 91 -12.89 4.10 -3.17
C LYS A 91 -11.76 5.09 -3.42
N GLU A 92 -11.66 5.53 -4.66
CA GLU A 92 -10.84 6.69 -4.99
C GLU A 92 -11.38 7.94 -4.30
N ASP A 93 -10.48 8.86 -3.95
CA ASP A 93 -10.89 10.17 -3.46
C ASP A 93 -11.57 10.94 -4.61
N PRO A 94 -12.85 11.35 -4.47
CA PRO A 94 -13.54 12.09 -5.52
C PRO A 94 -12.87 13.44 -5.84
N ASN A 95 -12.08 13.99 -4.92
CA ASN A 95 -11.39 15.27 -5.07
C ASN A 95 -9.91 15.12 -5.45
N LEU A 96 -9.50 13.94 -5.94
CA LEU A 96 -8.11 13.71 -6.32
C LEU A 96 -7.69 14.70 -7.43
N PRO A 97 -6.63 15.53 -7.21
CA PRO A 97 -6.22 16.51 -8.19
C PRO A 97 -5.83 15.88 -9.53
N GLU A 98 -6.16 16.53 -10.64
CA GLU A 98 -5.85 16.04 -11.99
C GLU A 98 -4.34 15.83 -12.22
N SER A 99 -3.50 16.66 -11.61
CA SER A 99 -2.03 16.48 -11.65
C SER A 99 -1.58 15.17 -11.00
N VAL A 100 -2.27 14.70 -9.95
CA VAL A 100 -1.98 13.43 -9.29
C VAL A 100 -2.43 12.25 -10.15
N LYS A 101 -3.59 12.37 -10.82
CA LYS A 101 -4.05 11.36 -11.79
C LYS A 101 -3.07 11.23 -12.96
N LEU A 102 -2.61 12.35 -13.50
CA LEU A 102 -1.59 12.38 -14.55
C LEU A 102 -0.30 11.72 -14.08
N TRP A 103 0.18 12.07 -12.87
CA TRP A 103 1.38 11.48 -12.29
C TRP A 103 1.25 9.95 -12.11
N ALA A 104 0.10 9.47 -11.65
CA ALA A 104 -0.19 8.03 -11.53
C ALA A 104 -0.18 7.33 -12.90
N ALA A 105 -0.82 7.93 -13.91
CA ALA A 105 -0.86 7.41 -15.27
C ALA A 105 0.56 7.31 -15.87
N LEU A 106 1.41 8.31 -15.64
CA LEU A 106 2.80 8.30 -16.08
C LEU A 106 3.59 7.16 -15.42
N GLN A 107 3.51 7.02 -14.09
CA GLN A 107 4.22 5.94 -13.38
C GLN A 107 3.78 4.56 -13.85
N ASN A 108 2.49 4.36 -14.14
CA ASN A 108 1.98 3.08 -14.64
C ASN A 108 2.63 2.62 -15.95
N THR A 109 3.19 3.54 -16.74
CA THR A 109 3.94 3.18 -17.96
C THR A 109 5.26 2.44 -17.68
N GLY A 110 5.84 2.60 -16.49
CA GLY A 110 7.10 1.97 -16.09
C GLY A 110 6.97 0.94 -14.97
N GLY A 111 5.78 0.34 -14.80
CA GLY A 111 5.54 -0.67 -13.76
C GLY A 111 4.89 -0.10 -12.48
N GLY A 112 4.48 1.17 -12.50
CA GLY A 112 3.74 1.81 -11.42
C GLY A 112 4.57 1.93 -10.15
N THR A 113 3.85 1.88 -9.02
CA THR A 113 4.44 1.97 -7.68
C THR A 113 5.50 0.88 -7.41
N TRP A 114 5.30 -0.31 -7.97
CA TRP A 114 6.17 -1.49 -7.78
C TRP A 114 7.42 -1.45 -8.66
N GLY A 115 7.34 -0.75 -9.79
CA GLY A 115 8.45 -0.47 -10.70
C GLY A 115 9.36 0.67 -10.22
N GLY A 116 9.24 1.09 -8.96
CA GLY A 116 10.03 2.18 -8.38
C GLY A 116 9.49 3.57 -8.70
N CYS A 117 8.22 3.68 -9.13
CA CYS A 117 7.59 4.96 -9.46
C CYS A 117 8.30 5.73 -10.59
N VAL A 118 8.96 5.02 -11.52
CA VAL A 118 9.68 5.62 -12.65
C VAL A 118 8.87 5.45 -13.93
N PRO A 119 8.46 6.51 -14.62
CA PRO A 119 7.72 6.40 -15.88
C PRO A 119 8.62 5.89 -17.02
N ASN A 120 8.04 5.12 -17.95
CA ASN A 120 8.69 4.73 -19.19
C ASN A 120 8.53 5.85 -20.22
N ILE A 121 9.54 6.73 -20.30
CA ILE A 121 9.52 7.91 -21.16
C ILE A 121 9.30 7.58 -22.65
N LYS A 122 9.88 6.47 -23.14
CA LYS A 122 9.72 6.06 -24.55
C LYS A 122 8.26 5.73 -24.86
N GLU A 123 7.60 5.02 -23.96
CA GLU A 123 6.19 4.65 -24.10
C GLU A 123 5.27 5.87 -24.01
N VAL A 124 5.57 6.80 -23.11
CA VAL A 124 4.83 8.06 -22.98
C VAL A 124 4.89 8.87 -24.27
N ILE A 125 6.09 9.12 -24.80
CA ILE A 125 6.27 9.88 -26.05
C ILE A 125 5.53 9.20 -27.21
N ARG A 126 5.62 7.87 -27.30
CA ARG A 126 4.94 7.07 -28.34
C ARG A 126 3.42 7.28 -28.32
N LYS A 127 2.79 7.28 -27.14
CA LYS A 127 1.34 7.48 -26.98
C LYS A 127 0.87 8.91 -27.24
N LEU A 128 1.71 9.90 -27.02
CA LEU A 128 1.38 11.32 -27.24
C LEU A 128 1.58 11.76 -28.69
N SER A 129 2.38 11.00 -29.45
CA SER A 129 2.73 11.28 -30.85
C SER A 129 1.88 10.49 -31.85
N SER A 130 0.95 9.66 -31.37
CA SER A 130 -0.03 8.89 -32.14
C SER A 130 -1.40 9.57 -32.11
#